data_AF-A0A932W7G6-F1
#
_entry.id   AF-A0A932W7G6-F1
#
_cell.length_a   1.000
_cell.length_b   1.000
_cell.length_c   1.000
_cell.angle_alpha   90.00
_cell.angle_beta   90.00
_cell.angle_gamma   90.00
#
_symmetry.space_group_name_H-M   'P 1'
#
loop_
_entity.id
_entity.type
_entity.pdbx_description
1 polymer ?
#
loop_
_entity_poly.entity_id
_entity_poly.type
_entity_poly.pdbx_seq_one_letter_code
_entity_poly.pdbx_strand_id
1 'polypeptide(L)'
;MTHLEEVLSRWDENRPVAAYQDFLDGPAAAYWAVPLLRDHGLLTDTDPTWDEVVAAHNTHFAQDTGDPDWIGLTDDGRPYQWSTSNPEATWDWWVIGGRWRGQLWAVPDAPAEQLLHGDPTGDPIHPPVGVDGRRRCDGGPRRLLDFPAMRRAAHRAAEDHWLAWLEVCRTTPPAEPFSHYTHTRATGGPAPVLAYGDQPRVVAAQQAGLVGWNQCPIEEFAGTREDYLTRAQDAAVPGYALITLDRRWIASGQMGWFGFGDDTPTSRATYTRTANTYLDALHPDALVVSLDCHI
;
A
#
# COMPACT_ATOMS: atom_id res chain seq x y z
N MET A 1 -16.13 -17.41 10.35
CA MET A 1 -15.68 -16.15 10.95
C MET A 1 -14.61 -16.39 12.00
N THR A 2 -14.83 -17.19 13.05
CA THR A 2 -13.86 -17.40 14.16
C THR A 2 -12.45 -17.80 13.74
N HIS A 3 -12.29 -18.66 12.72
CA HIS A 3 -10.95 -19.02 12.23
C HIS A 3 -10.24 -17.87 11.50
N LEU A 4 -11.00 -17.03 10.77
CA LEU A 4 -10.44 -15.89 10.05
C LEU A 4 -10.02 -14.78 11.03
N GLU A 5 -10.83 -14.52 12.07
CA GLU A 5 -10.47 -13.62 13.18
C GLU A 5 -9.16 -14.07 13.85
N GLU A 6 -9.01 -15.37 14.12
CA GLU A 6 -7.76 -15.91 14.70
C GLU A 6 -6.56 -15.66 13.78
N VAL A 7 -6.68 -15.96 12.48
CA VAL A 7 -5.60 -15.75 11.50
C VAL A 7 -5.22 -14.28 11.40
N LEU A 8 -6.21 -13.37 11.39
CA LEU A 8 -6.00 -11.94 11.16
C LEU A 8 -5.57 -11.19 12.43
N SER A 9 -5.89 -11.71 13.62
CA SER A 9 -5.62 -11.04 14.91
C SER A 9 -4.19 -10.58 15.06
N ARG A 10 -3.22 -11.27 14.45
CA ARG A 10 -1.80 -10.91 14.52
C ARG A 10 -1.52 -9.47 14.11
N TRP A 11 -2.21 -8.97 13.09
CA TRP A 11 -1.98 -7.67 12.47
C TRP A 11 -3.06 -6.64 12.80
N ASP A 12 -3.97 -6.96 13.72
CA ASP A 12 -4.99 -6.04 14.22
C ASP A 12 -4.34 -5.02 15.18
N GLU A 13 -4.46 -3.73 14.89
CA GLU A 13 -3.97 -2.64 15.73
C GLU A 13 -4.53 -2.70 17.16
N ASN A 14 -5.78 -3.15 17.29
CA ASN A 14 -6.48 -3.24 18.56
C ASN A 14 -6.12 -4.50 19.36
N ARG A 15 -5.25 -5.37 18.85
CA ARG A 15 -4.79 -6.56 19.56
C ARG A 15 -3.97 -6.13 20.79
N PRO A 16 -4.40 -6.50 22.02
CA PRO A 16 -3.60 -6.22 23.20
C PRO A 16 -2.27 -6.97 23.15
N VAL A 17 -1.17 -6.27 23.36
CA VAL A 17 0.16 -6.86 23.54
C VAL A 17 0.74 -6.46 24.88
N ALA A 18 1.70 -7.25 25.38
CA ALA A 18 2.44 -6.88 26.58
C ALA A 18 3.28 -5.62 26.29
N ALA A 19 3.45 -4.77 27.30
CA ALA A 19 4.31 -3.60 27.18
C ALA A 19 5.72 -4.02 26.77
N TYR A 20 6.29 -3.36 25.77
CA TYR A 20 7.63 -3.63 25.25
C TYR A 20 8.40 -2.32 25.02
N GLN A 21 9.72 -2.45 24.93
CA GLN A 21 10.60 -1.35 24.58
C GLN A 21 10.56 -1.15 23.07
N ASP A 22 9.98 -0.05 22.63
CA ASP A 22 9.97 0.39 21.25
C ASP A 22 11.20 1.29 21.01
N PHE A 23 12.16 0.79 20.23
CA PHE A 23 13.46 1.44 20.08
C PHE A 23 13.36 2.60 19.09
N LEU A 24 13.95 3.74 19.45
CA LEU A 24 14.05 4.88 18.55
C LEU A 24 15.22 4.65 17.59
N ASP A 25 14.92 4.53 16.30
CA ASP A 25 15.91 4.27 15.26
C ASP A 25 16.55 5.55 14.71
N GLY A 26 17.79 5.40 14.22
CA GLY A 26 18.54 6.46 13.56
C GLY A 26 19.50 7.25 14.47
N PRO A 27 20.25 8.20 13.88
CA PRO A 27 21.17 9.03 14.65
C PRO A 27 20.38 10.01 15.54
N ALA A 28 20.85 10.22 16.76
CA ALA A 28 20.24 11.13 17.72
C ALA A 28 20.01 12.54 17.14
N ALA A 29 20.93 13.05 16.33
CA ALA A 29 20.81 14.34 15.64
C ALA A 29 19.58 14.46 14.71
N ALA A 30 19.03 13.35 14.23
CA ALA A 30 17.85 13.32 13.35
C ALA A 30 16.52 13.19 14.12
N TYR A 31 16.57 13.03 15.45
CA TYR A 31 15.35 12.96 16.24
C TYR A 31 14.56 14.27 16.15
N TRP A 32 13.25 14.17 15.93
CA TRP A 32 12.39 15.30 15.56
C TRP A 32 12.42 16.45 16.58
N ALA A 33 12.67 16.14 17.86
CA ALA A 33 12.69 17.14 18.94
C ALA A 33 14.02 17.90 19.02
N VAL A 34 15.10 17.44 18.36
CA VAL A 34 16.43 18.08 18.46
C VAL A 34 16.42 19.57 18.10
N PRO A 35 15.77 20.03 17.00
CA PRO A 35 15.68 21.45 16.70
C PRO A 35 14.99 22.25 17.82
N LEU A 36 13.89 21.73 18.38
CA LEU A 36 13.18 22.35 19.49
C LEU A 36 14.06 22.44 20.75
N LEU A 37 14.74 21.35 21.10
CA LEU A 37 15.62 21.30 22.26
C LEU A 37 16.81 22.28 22.13
N ARG A 38 17.33 22.48 20.91
CA ARG A 38 18.34 23.51 20.62
C ARG A 38 17.80 24.93 20.77
N ASP A 39 16.59 25.20 20.27
CA ASP A 39 15.93 26.51 20.40
C ASP A 39 15.68 26.88 21.87
N HIS A 40 15.45 25.87 22.72
CA HIS A 40 15.33 26.02 24.16
C HIS A 40 16.67 26.00 24.92
N GLY A 41 17.80 25.91 24.22
CA GLY A 41 19.15 25.93 24.81
C GLY A 41 19.50 24.68 25.63
N LEU A 42 18.75 23.59 25.45
CA LEU A 42 18.96 22.31 26.15
C LEU A 42 19.93 21.38 25.43
N LEU A 43 20.21 21.65 24.15
CA LEU A 43 21.24 21.00 23.35
C LEU A 43 22.09 22.05 22.65
N THR A 44 23.41 21.92 22.73
CA THR A 44 24.37 22.84 22.08
C THR A 44 25.19 22.17 20.99
N ASP A 45 25.34 20.85 21.05
CA ASP A 45 26.15 20.11 20.09
C ASP A 45 25.47 19.95 18.73
N THR A 46 26.27 20.03 17.68
CA THR A 46 25.81 19.85 16.30
C THR A 46 25.47 18.39 15.98
N ASP A 47 26.05 17.45 16.73
CA ASP A 47 25.85 16.01 16.59
C ASP A 47 25.71 15.38 18.00
N PRO A 48 24.56 15.57 18.67
CA PRO A 48 24.37 15.11 20.03
C PRO A 48 24.28 13.58 20.11
N THR A 49 24.64 13.03 21.26
CA THR A 49 24.44 11.62 21.61
C THR A 49 23.00 11.36 22.05
N TRP A 50 22.58 10.09 22.08
CA TRP A 50 21.27 9.73 22.63
C TRP A 50 21.16 10.04 24.13
N ASP A 51 22.25 9.93 24.90
CA ASP A 51 22.28 10.35 26.31
C ASP A 51 21.88 11.82 26.47
N GLU A 52 22.46 12.71 25.66
CA GLU A 52 22.17 14.15 25.70
C GLU A 52 20.74 14.45 25.25
N VAL A 53 20.30 13.81 24.14
CA VAL A 53 18.94 14.01 23.61
C VAL A 53 17.89 13.53 24.60
N VAL A 54 18.07 12.37 25.22
CA VAL A 54 17.11 11.81 26.19
C VAL A 54 17.03 12.68 27.45
N ALA A 55 18.18 13.10 27.99
CA ALA A 55 18.21 13.99 29.15
C ALA A 55 17.50 15.32 28.87
N ALA A 56 17.78 15.92 27.71
CA ALA A 56 17.15 17.16 27.27
C ALA A 56 15.64 16.99 27.01
N HIS A 57 15.22 15.90 26.35
CA HIS A 57 13.83 15.61 26.05
C HIS A 57 12.99 15.44 27.32
N ASN A 58 13.40 14.53 28.20
CA ASN A 58 12.66 14.25 29.43
C ASN A 58 12.59 15.49 30.34
N THR A 59 13.64 16.31 30.36
CA THR A 59 13.63 17.60 31.08
C THR A 59 12.66 18.60 30.44
N HIS A 60 12.71 18.77 29.11
CA HIS A 60 11.91 19.76 28.40
C HIS A 60 10.40 19.49 28.51
N PHE A 61 10.02 18.22 28.31
CA PHE A 61 8.64 17.78 28.32
C PHE A 61 8.15 17.35 29.69
N ALA A 62 8.96 17.55 30.75
CA ALA A 62 8.67 17.17 32.13
C ALA A 62 8.18 15.71 32.25
N GLN A 63 8.89 14.79 31.60
CA GLN A 63 8.56 13.37 31.58
C GLN A 63 9.26 12.63 32.71
N ASP A 64 8.49 11.93 33.52
CA ASP A 64 8.97 11.02 34.55
C ASP A 64 8.89 9.57 34.07
N THR A 65 9.65 8.68 34.74
CA THR A 65 9.64 7.25 34.41
C THR A 65 8.23 6.68 34.54
N GLY A 66 7.69 6.19 33.43
CA GLY A 66 6.34 5.62 33.33
C GLY A 66 5.35 6.51 32.59
N ASP A 67 5.71 7.75 32.28
CA ASP A 67 4.92 8.59 31.38
C ASP A 67 5.00 8.05 29.94
N PRO A 68 3.93 8.19 29.13
CA PRO A 68 3.88 7.62 27.78
C PRO A 68 4.98 8.12 26.84
N ASP A 69 5.39 9.38 26.99
CA ASP A 69 6.37 10.02 26.11
C ASP A 69 7.80 9.98 26.70
N TRP A 70 7.98 9.42 27.91
CA TRP A 70 9.29 9.28 28.52
C TRP A 70 10.22 8.38 27.70
N ILE A 71 11.45 8.83 27.47
CA ILE A 71 12.46 8.07 26.74
C ILE A 71 13.47 7.46 27.72
N GLY A 72 13.67 6.14 27.61
CA GLY A 72 14.69 5.40 28.34
C GLY A 72 15.92 5.09 27.48
N LEU A 73 16.99 4.66 28.14
CA LEU A 73 18.21 4.16 27.50
C LEU A 73 18.53 2.77 28.06
N THR A 74 18.90 1.86 27.18
CA THR A 74 19.47 0.56 27.57
C THR A 74 20.92 0.72 28.03
N ASP A 75 21.48 -0.35 28.63
CA ASP A 75 22.87 -0.36 29.09
C ASP A 75 23.90 -0.10 27.96
N ASP A 76 23.55 -0.42 26.71
CA ASP A 76 24.34 -0.15 25.51
C ASP A 76 24.03 1.22 24.86
N GLY A 77 23.25 2.07 25.53
CA GLY A 77 22.95 3.44 25.11
C GLY A 77 21.90 3.55 24.01
N ARG A 78 21.07 2.53 23.80
CA ARG A 78 20.00 2.57 22.79
C ARG A 78 18.74 3.19 23.39
N PRO A 79 18.17 4.21 22.74
CA PRO A 79 16.96 4.88 23.20
C PRO A 79 15.71 4.02 22.96
N TYR A 80 14.74 4.10 23.86
CA TYR A 80 13.44 3.44 23.69
C TYR A 80 12.30 4.20 24.39
N GLN A 81 11.08 3.98 23.92
CA GLN A 81 9.84 4.33 24.61
C GLN A 81 9.07 3.06 24.98
N TRP A 82 8.21 3.12 26.00
CA TRP A 82 7.33 1.99 26.29
C TRP A 82 6.10 2.05 25.39
N SER A 83 5.84 0.96 24.67
CA SER A 83 4.65 0.83 23.83
C SER A 83 3.79 -0.35 24.28
N THR A 84 2.47 -0.19 24.11
CA THR A 84 1.48 -1.26 24.23
C THR A 84 0.71 -1.46 22.91
N SER A 85 1.09 -0.72 21.87
CA SER A 85 0.53 -0.86 20.53
C SER A 85 1.04 -2.14 19.90
N ASN A 86 0.22 -2.80 19.06
CA ASN A 86 0.68 -4.01 18.39
C ASN A 86 1.81 -3.67 17.39
N PRO A 87 3.05 -4.16 17.58
CA PRO A 87 4.16 -3.85 16.66
C PRO A 87 4.01 -4.51 15.29
N GLU A 88 3.08 -5.46 15.17
CA GLU A 88 2.74 -6.12 13.91
C GLU A 88 1.47 -5.55 13.28
N ALA A 89 0.91 -4.47 13.84
CA ALA A 89 -0.31 -3.84 13.34
C ALA A 89 -0.19 -3.49 11.85
N THR A 90 -1.25 -3.75 11.10
CA THR A 90 -1.37 -3.36 9.69
C THR A 90 -2.77 -2.82 9.37
N TRP A 91 -3.77 -3.04 10.24
CA TRP A 91 -5.11 -2.45 10.11
C TRP A 91 -5.79 -2.26 11.46
N ASP A 92 -6.73 -1.30 11.53
CA ASP A 92 -7.62 -1.09 12.67
C ASP A 92 -8.98 -1.81 12.51
N TRP A 93 -9.42 -2.05 11.27
CA TRP A 93 -10.59 -2.88 10.95
C TRP A 93 -10.46 -3.58 9.60
N TRP A 94 -11.24 -4.66 9.42
CA TRP A 94 -11.33 -5.39 8.16
C TRP A 94 -12.74 -5.93 7.92
N VAL A 95 -13.08 -6.16 6.64
CA VAL A 95 -14.30 -6.85 6.23
C VAL A 95 -14.04 -7.68 4.97
N ILE A 96 -14.81 -8.75 4.76
CA ILE A 96 -14.76 -9.51 3.49
C ILE A 96 -15.33 -8.64 2.37
N GLY A 97 -14.61 -8.53 1.25
CA GLY A 97 -15.02 -7.75 0.07
C GLY A 97 -14.92 -6.24 0.28
N GLY A 98 -15.76 -5.65 1.14
CA GLY A 98 -15.79 -4.21 1.45
C GLY A 98 -15.83 -3.33 0.19
N ARG A 99 -14.94 -2.33 0.11
CA ARG A 99 -14.71 -1.48 -1.07
C ARG A 99 -14.44 -2.30 -2.34
N TRP A 100 -13.79 -3.45 -2.19
CA TRP A 100 -13.40 -4.37 -3.25
C TRP A 100 -14.41 -5.48 -3.51
N ARG A 101 -15.63 -5.35 -2.98
CA ARG A 101 -16.66 -6.40 -3.13
C ARG A 101 -16.86 -6.75 -4.61
N GLY A 102 -16.84 -8.04 -4.91
CA GLY A 102 -16.96 -8.59 -6.26
C GLY A 102 -15.66 -8.61 -7.07
N GLN A 103 -14.50 -8.42 -6.43
CA GLN A 103 -13.20 -8.47 -7.12
C GLN A 103 -12.94 -9.83 -7.80
N LEU A 104 -13.28 -10.94 -7.15
CA LEU A 104 -12.94 -12.28 -7.64
C LEU A 104 -14.01 -12.82 -8.60
N TRP A 105 -13.56 -13.47 -9.67
CA TRP A 105 -14.45 -14.02 -10.69
C TRP A 105 -14.64 -15.51 -10.46
N ALA A 106 -15.89 -15.96 -10.47
CA ALA A 106 -16.19 -17.39 -10.42
C ALA A 106 -16.04 -18.04 -11.81
N VAL A 107 -15.71 -19.33 -11.83
CA VAL A 107 -15.87 -20.15 -13.04
C VAL A 107 -17.36 -20.25 -13.42
N PRO A 108 -17.72 -20.44 -14.71
CA PRO A 108 -19.12 -20.36 -15.16
C PRO A 108 -20.11 -21.25 -14.39
N ASP A 109 -19.70 -22.46 -14.02
CA ASP A 109 -20.54 -23.45 -13.34
C ASP A 109 -20.29 -23.53 -11.82
N ALA A 110 -19.71 -22.48 -11.23
CA ALA A 110 -19.45 -22.47 -9.80
C ALA A 110 -20.77 -22.53 -8.99
N PRO A 111 -20.92 -23.48 -8.05
CA PRO A 111 -22.07 -23.53 -7.15
C PRO A 111 -22.07 -22.29 -6.26
N ALA A 112 -23.14 -21.50 -6.33
CA ALA A 112 -23.23 -20.19 -5.67
C ALA A 112 -23.09 -20.29 -4.15
N GLU A 113 -23.56 -21.38 -3.56
CA GLU A 113 -23.47 -21.68 -2.14
C GLU A 113 -22.04 -21.97 -1.62
N GLN A 114 -21.09 -22.21 -2.53
CA GLN A 114 -19.67 -22.39 -2.17
C GLN A 114 -18.85 -21.10 -2.37
N LEU A 115 -19.48 -20.03 -2.85
CA LEU A 115 -18.84 -18.73 -3.01
C LEU A 115 -19.10 -17.89 -1.77
N LEU A 116 -18.08 -17.13 -1.37
CA LEU A 116 -18.15 -16.19 -0.27
C LEU A 116 -18.55 -14.83 -0.81
N HIS A 117 -19.44 -14.18 -0.06
CA HIS A 117 -19.88 -12.82 -0.33
C HIS A 117 -19.78 -12.04 0.98
N GLY A 118 -19.12 -10.89 0.92
CA GLY A 118 -19.00 -9.94 2.00
C GLY A 118 -20.32 -9.24 2.30
N ASP A 119 -20.26 -8.32 3.26
CA ASP A 119 -21.41 -7.50 3.62
C ASP A 119 -21.90 -6.68 2.39
N PRO A 120 -23.21 -6.72 2.05
CA PRO A 120 -23.77 -5.95 0.95
C PRO A 120 -23.86 -4.44 1.24
N THR A 121 -23.53 -3.98 2.44
CA THR A 121 -23.50 -2.55 2.80
C THR A 121 -22.37 -1.81 2.05
N GLY A 122 -22.60 -0.54 1.73
CA GLY A 122 -21.65 0.28 0.95
C GLY A 122 -21.73 0.08 -0.57
N ASP A 123 -21.29 1.10 -1.31
CA ASP A 123 -21.19 1.07 -2.77
C ASP A 123 -19.86 0.39 -3.18
N PRO A 124 -19.91 -0.74 -3.90
CA PRO A 124 -18.71 -1.48 -4.22
C PRO A 124 -18.02 -0.86 -5.45
N ILE A 125 -16.69 -0.94 -5.51
CA ILE A 125 -15.94 -0.54 -6.73
C ILE A 125 -16.30 -1.46 -7.90
N HIS A 126 -16.64 -2.73 -7.62
CA HIS A 126 -17.04 -3.69 -8.66
C HIS A 126 -18.54 -4.02 -8.59
N PRO A 127 -19.23 -4.07 -9.74
CA PRO A 127 -20.63 -4.49 -9.77
C PRO A 127 -20.77 -6.00 -9.42
N PRO A 128 -21.90 -6.43 -8.81
CA PRO A 128 -22.12 -7.83 -8.40
C PRO A 128 -22.09 -8.87 -9.54
N VAL A 129 -22.37 -8.42 -10.76
CA VAL A 129 -22.25 -9.21 -11.99
C VAL A 129 -21.43 -8.37 -12.96
N GLY A 130 -20.37 -8.96 -13.51
CA GLY A 130 -19.58 -8.28 -14.52
C GLY A 130 -20.37 -8.06 -15.80
N VAL A 131 -20.00 -7.04 -16.59
CA VAL A 131 -20.52 -6.84 -17.96
C VAL A 131 -20.28 -8.05 -18.89
N ASP A 132 -19.39 -8.95 -18.47
CA ASP A 132 -19.08 -10.24 -19.10
C ASP A 132 -20.06 -11.37 -18.74
N GLY A 133 -21.09 -11.08 -17.92
CA GLY A 133 -22.09 -12.06 -17.45
C GLY A 133 -21.55 -13.05 -16.41
N ARG A 134 -20.30 -12.89 -15.96
CA ARG A 134 -19.70 -13.77 -14.96
C ARG A 134 -20.11 -13.35 -13.56
N ARG A 135 -20.36 -14.36 -12.71
CA ARG A 135 -20.63 -14.14 -11.29
C ARG A 135 -19.36 -13.62 -10.60
N ARG A 136 -19.53 -12.55 -9.83
CA ARG A 136 -18.49 -12.02 -8.94
C ARG A 136 -18.66 -12.56 -7.53
N CYS A 137 -17.58 -12.66 -6.78
CA CYS A 137 -17.57 -13.11 -5.39
C CYS A 137 -16.40 -12.46 -4.62
N ASP A 138 -16.39 -12.66 -3.31
CA ASP A 138 -15.37 -12.16 -2.39
C ASP A 138 -14.49 -13.29 -1.85
N GLY A 139 -14.73 -14.52 -2.30
CA GLY A 139 -13.91 -15.66 -1.98
C GLY A 139 -14.55 -16.99 -2.32
N GLY A 140 -13.84 -18.05 -2.04
CA GLY A 140 -14.28 -19.43 -2.24
C GLY A 140 -13.10 -20.39 -2.43
N PRO A 141 -13.37 -21.69 -2.61
CA PRO A 141 -12.36 -22.66 -2.99
C PRO A 141 -11.62 -22.21 -4.24
N ARG A 142 -10.28 -22.29 -4.25
CA ARG A 142 -9.45 -21.83 -5.38
C ARG A 142 -9.94 -22.38 -6.72
N ARG A 143 -10.36 -23.64 -6.77
CA ARG A 143 -10.87 -24.29 -7.99
C ARG A 143 -12.12 -23.63 -8.60
N LEU A 144 -12.86 -22.86 -7.81
CA LEU A 144 -14.04 -22.13 -8.26
C LEU A 144 -13.74 -20.70 -8.72
N LEU A 145 -12.49 -20.24 -8.58
CA LEU A 145 -12.07 -18.90 -8.95
C LEU A 145 -11.33 -18.91 -10.30
N ASP A 146 -11.78 -18.08 -11.24
CA ASP A 146 -11.25 -18.02 -12.61
C ASP A 146 -10.13 -16.97 -12.75
N PHE A 147 -9.02 -17.20 -12.03
CA PHE A 147 -7.83 -16.35 -12.13
C PHE A 147 -7.33 -16.19 -13.58
N PRO A 148 -7.33 -17.24 -14.44
CA PRO A 148 -6.94 -17.07 -15.83
C PRO A 148 -7.85 -16.12 -16.61
N ALA A 149 -9.17 -16.12 -16.38
CA ALA A 149 -10.06 -15.18 -17.04
C ALA A 149 -9.83 -13.73 -16.58
N MET A 150 -9.59 -13.52 -15.28
CA MET A 150 -9.25 -12.21 -14.72
C MET A 150 -7.98 -11.65 -15.39
N ARG A 151 -6.90 -12.45 -15.42
CA ARG A 151 -5.63 -12.10 -16.07
C ARG A 151 -5.80 -11.75 -17.54
N ARG A 152 -6.53 -12.58 -18.31
CA ARG A 152 -6.81 -12.31 -19.73
C ARG A 152 -7.64 -11.04 -19.94
N ALA A 153 -8.58 -10.75 -19.04
CA ALA A 153 -9.38 -9.54 -19.12
C ALA A 153 -8.55 -8.29 -18.83
N ALA A 154 -7.71 -8.32 -17.80
CA ALA A 154 -6.79 -7.24 -17.47
C ALA A 154 -5.79 -6.98 -18.62
N HIS A 155 -5.23 -8.03 -19.23
CA HIS A 155 -4.37 -7.89 -20.40
C HIS A 155 -5.09 -7.22 -21.58
N ARG A 156 -6.35 -7.59 -21.88
CA ARG A 156 -7.12 -6.94 -22.95
C ARG A 156 -7.44 -5.49 -22.63
N ALA A 157 -7.85 -5.19 -21.41
CA ALA A 157 -8.10 -3.82 -20.98
C ALA A 157 -6.83 -2.96 -21.08
N ALA A 158 -5.68 -3.52 -20.69
CA ALA A 158 -4.39 -2.84 -20.81
C ALA A 158 -3.97 -2.62 -22.27
N GLU A 159 -4.36 -3.50 -23.19
CA GLU A 159 -4.16 -3.32 -24.63
C GLU A 159 -4.92 -2.09 -25.13
N ASP A 160 -6.23 -2.04 -24.85
CA ASP A 160 -7.08 -0.93 -25.25
C ASP A 160 -6.56 0.38 -24.64
N HIS A 161 -6.10 0.31 -23.39
CA HIS A 161 -5.54 1.44 -22.67
C HIS A 161 -4.22 1.94 -23.28
N TRP A 162 -3.32 1.02 -23.65
CA TRP A 162 -2.07 1.33 -24.34
C TRP A 162 -2.31 1.96 -25.71
N LEU A 163 -3.27 1.45 -26.48
CA LEU A 163 -3.64 2.02 -27.78
C LEU A 163 -4.18 3.45 -27.65
N ALA A 164 -4.99 3.72 -26.62
CA ALA A 164 -5.45 5.07 -26.33
C ALA A 164 -4.30 6.02 -25.95
N TRP A 165 -3.31 5.54 -25.19
CA TRP A 165 -2.09 6.31 -24.91
C TRP A 165 -1.26 6.61 -26.17
N LEU A 166 -1.14 5.67 -27.10
CA LEU A 166 -0.46 5.90 -28.37
C LEU A 166 -1.16 7.00 -29.19
N GLU A 167 -2.48 7.05 -29.18
CA GLU A 167 -3.25 8.09 -29.85
C GLU A 167 -3.00 9.48 -29.23
N VAL A 168 -2.94 9.56 -27.90
CA VAL A 168 -2.53 10.79 -27.21
C VAL A 168 -1.11 11.20 -27.61
N CYS A 169 -0.16 10.26 -27.64
CA CYS A 169 1.22 10.54 -28.05
C CYS A 169 1.33 11.00 -29.52
N ARG A 170 0.47 10.49 -30.40
CA ARG A 170 0.42 10.86 -31.82
C ARG A 170 -0.11 12.28 -32.03
N THR A 171 -1.01 12.73 -31.17
CA THR A 171 -1.72 14.02 -31.30
C THR A 171 -1.13 15.15 -30.46
N THR A 172 -0.13 14.86 -29.63
CA THR A 172 0.47 15.84 -28.71
C THR A 172 2.02 15.82 -28.76
N PRO A 173 2.68 16.97 -28.54
CA PRO A 173 4.14 17.00 -28.41
C PRO A 173 4.62 16.17 -27.21
N PRO A 174 5.89 15.72 -27.21
CA PRO A 174 6.53 15.10 -26.04
C PRO A 174 6.36 15.91 -24.76
N ALA A 175 6.29 15.21 -23.63
CA ALA A 175 6.16 15.78 -22.29
C ALA A 175 7.16 15.15 -21.34
N GLU A 176 7.62 15.91 -20.36
CA GLU A 176 8.50 15.48 -19.28
C GLU A 176 7.68 14.86 -18.14
N PRO A 177 8.21 13.83 -17.46
CA PRO A 177 7.54 13.20 -16.32
C PRO A 177 7.48 14.12 -15.10
N PHE A 178 6.58 13.84 -14.15
CA PHE A 178 6.46 14.66 -12.93
C PHE A 178 7.76 14.68 -12.13
N SER A 179 8.49 13.55 -12.09
CA SER A 179 9.80 13.46 -11.44
C SER A 179 10.84 14.46 -11.96
N HIS A 180 10.73 14.92 -13.22
CA HIS A 180 11.57 16.00 -13.75
C HIS A 180 11.41 17.30 -12.94
N TYR A 181 10.19 17.57 -12.48
CA TYR A 181 9.81 18.78 -11.76
C TYR A 181 9.99 18.66 -10.23
N THR A 182 10.11 17.44 -9.68
CA THR A 182 10.35 17.25 -8.24
C THR A 182 11.83 17.34 -7.85
N HIS A 183 12.75 17.13 -8.80
CA HIS A 183 14.21 17.26 -8.59
C HIS A 183 14.71 18.72 -8.52
N THR A 184 13.84 19.71 -8.73
CA THR A 184 14.15 21.15 -8.60
C THR A 184 13.71 21.76 -7.26
N ARG A 185 13.49 20.94 -6.22
CA ARG A 185 13.11 21.40 -4.86
C ARG A 185 14.15 22.28 -4.13
N ALA A 186 15.23 22.69 -4.80
CA ALA A 186 15.91 23.92 -4.43
C ALA A 186 15.14 25.11 -5.05
N THR A 187 14.22 25.72 -4.30
CA THR A 187 13.75 27.14 -4.43
C THR A 187 12.44 27.54 -5.17
N GLY A 188 11.46 26.66 -5.45
CA GLY A 188 10.22 27.07 -6.16
C GLY A 188 8.87 26.82 -5.45
N GLY A 189 7.99 27.82 -5.40
CA GLY A 189 6.56 27.71 -5.01
C GLY A 189 5.69 26.91 -6.01
N PRO A 190 4.36 27.15 -6.17
CA PRO A 190 3.45 26.28 -6.95
C PRO A 190 3.74 26.16 -8.47
N ALA A 191 4.71 26.91 -8.99
CA ALA A 191 5.01 26.99 -10.42
C ALA A 191 5.42 25.66 -11.11
N PRO A 192 6.22 24.75 -10.50
CA PRO A 192 6.59 23.49 -11.13
C PRO A 192 5.42 22.50 -11.30
N VAL A 193 4.47 22.49 -10.37
CA VAL A 193 3.27 21.63 -10.44
C VAL A 193 2.34 22.11 -11.55
N LEU A 194 2.13 23.42 -11.66
CA LEU A 194 1.36 24.03 -12.74
C LEU A 194 2.03 23.78 -14.10
N ALA A 195 3.35 24.00 -14.20
CA ALA A 195 4.09 23.77 -15.43
C ALA A 195 4.04 22.31 -15.92
N TYR A 196 4.08 21.34 -15.02
CA TYR A 196 3.86 19.94 -15.35
C TYR A 196 2.43 19.69 -15.84
N GLY A 197 1.44 20.21 -15.11
CA GLY A 197 0.02 20.02 -15.40
C GLY A 197 -0.43 20.66 -16.72
N ASP A 198 0.22 21.74 -17.15
CA ASP A 198 -0.10 22.46 -18.38
C ASP A 198 0.46 21.79 -19.66
N GLN A 199 1.26 20.72 -19.53
CA GLN A 199 1.81 20.02 -20.68
C GLN A 199 0.67 19.39 -21.52
N PRO A 200 0.57 19.68 -22.84
CA PRO A 200 -0.56 19.24 -23.66
C PRO A 200 -0.83 17.73 -23.61
N ARG A 201 0.23 16.91 -23.53
CA ARG A 201 0.12 15.45 -23.41
C ARG A 201 -0.45 15.01 -22.07
N VAL A 202 -0.06 15.65 -20.97
CA VAL A 202 -0.56 15.36 -19.62
C VAL A 202 -2.05 15.70 -19.56
N VAL A 203 -2.42 16.90 -20.02
CA VAL A 203 -3.83 17.33 -20.10
C VAL A 203 -4.65 16.35 -20.95
N ALA A 204 -4.18 16.00 -22.15
CA ALA A 204 -4.89 15.08 -23.04
C ALA A 204 -5.08 13.69 -22.42
N ALA A 205 -4.06 13.16 -21.73
CA ALA A 205 -4.16 11.87 -21.04
C ALA A 205 -5.16 11.89 -19.88
N GLN A 206 -5.18 12.97 -19.09
CA GLN A 206 -6.15 13.16 -18.01
C GLN A 206 -7.58 13.31 -18.56
N GLN A 207 -7.77 14.08 -19.62
CA GLN A 207 -9.08 14.25 -20.28
C GLN A 207 -9.59 12.95 -20.91
N ALA A 208 -8.68 12.11 -21.41
CA ALA A 208 -9.00 10.77 -21.92
C ALA A 208 -9.23 9.74 -20.79
N GLY A 209 -9.05 10.13 -19.52
CA GLY A 209 -9.24 9.25 -18.37
C GLY A 209 -8.18 8.14 -18.26
N LEU A 210 -7.00 8.33 -18.85
CA LEU A 210 -5.96 7.29 -18.88
C LEU A 210 -5.21 7.14 -17.54
N VAL A 211 -5.31 8.15 -16.68
CA VAL A 211 -4.62 8.20 -15.39
C VAL A 211 -5.50 8.88 -14.35
N GLY A 212 -5.34 8.49 -13.09
CA GLY A 212 -5.94 9.20 -11.94
C GLY A 212 -5.28 10.56 -11.70
N TRP A 213 -5.90 11.37 -10.83
CA TRP A 213 -5.47 12.74 -10.53
C TRP A 213 -4.05 12.84 -9.93
N ASN A 214 -3.55 11.77 -9.30
CA ASN A 214 -2.24 11.68 -8.67
C ASN A 214 -1.23 10.83 -9.47
N GLN A 215 -1.57 10.41 -10.69
CA GLN A 215 -0.73 9.55 -11.52
C GLN A 215 -0.08 10.33 -12.67
N CYS A 216 1.20 10.05 -12.93
CA CYS A 216 1.92 10.62 -14.06
C CYS A 216 1.79 9.71 -15.30
N PRO A 217 1.17 10.16 -16.41
CA PRO A 217 1.00 9.30 -17.58
C PRO A 217 2.33 8.97 -18.27
N ILE A 218 3.33 9.85 -18.18
CA ILE A 218 4.66 9.59 -18.74
C ILE A 218 5.35 8.43 -17.99
N GLU A 219 5.22 8.38 -16.66
CA GLU A 219 5.79 7.32 -15.84
C GLU A 219 4.95 6.03 -15.90
N GLU A 220 3.62 6.15 -15.92
CA GLU A 220 2.69 5.02 -16.01
C GLU A 220 2.90 4.20 -17.29
N PHE A 221 3.08 4.88 -18.42
CA PHE A 221 3.29 4.24 -19.73
C PHE A 221 4.77 4.17 -20.12
N ALA A 222 5.70 4.34 -19.18
CA ALA A 222 7.12 4.16 -19.43
C ALA A 222 7.45 2.68 -19.72
N GLY A 223 8.41 2.44 -20.61
CA GLY A 223 8.87 1.09 -20.97
C GLY A 223 8.21 0.54 -22.23
N THR A 224 8.17 -0.79 -22.36
CA THR A 224 7.59 -1.45 -23.53
C THR A 224 6.10 -1.72 -23.35
N ARG A 225 5.41 -1.90 -24.48
CA ARG A 225 4.02 -2.39 -24.47
C ARG A 225 3.91 -3.69 -23.70
N GLU A 226 4.80 -4.64 -23.95
CA GLU A 226 4.79 -5.95 -23.32
C GLU A 226 4.97 -5.85 -21.79
N ASP A 227 5.82 -4.96 -21.29
CA ASP A 227 5.97 -4.71 -19.85
C ASP A 227 4.67 -4.16 -19.23
N TYR A 228 4.02 -3.21 -19.91
CA TYR A 228 2.76 -2.62 -19.47
C TYR A 228 1.63 -3.66 -19.37
N LEU A 229 1.47 -4.47 -20.42
CA LEU A 229 0.46 -5.53 -20.46
C LEU A 229 0.73 -6.62 -19.41
N THR A 230 1.99 -7.01 -19.23
CA THR A 230 2.39 -8.00 -18.22
C THR A 230 2.10 -7.48 -16.82
N ARG A 231 2.44 -6.22 -16.52
CA ARG A 231 2.14 -5.59 -15.23
C ARG A 231 0.66 -5.57 -14.92
N ALA A 232 -0.18 -5.21 -15.89
CA ALA A 232 -1.63 -5.23 -15.71
C ALA A 232 -2.18 -6.65 -15.50
N GLN A 233 -1.66 -7.63 -16.25
CA GLN A 233 -2.03 -9.03 -16.09
C GLN A 233 -1.69 -9.56 -14.69
N ASP A 234 -0.46 -9.30 -14.22
CA ASP A 234 0.02 -9.79 -12.93
C ASP A 234 -0.72 -9.13 -11.76
N ALA A 235 -1.20 -7.90 -11.92
CA ALA A 235 -2.00 -7.19 -10.92
C ALA A 235 -3.49 -7.60 -10.90
N ALA A 236 -3.98 -8.40 -11.85
CA ALA A 236 -5.41 -8.74 -11.96
C ALA A 236 -5.94 -9.57 -10.78
N VAL A 237 -5.07 -10.48 -10.33
CA VAL A 237 -5.11 -11.37 -9.17
C VAL A 237 -5.07 -10.69 -7.80
N PRO A 238 -3.83 -10.45 -7.32
CA PRO A 238 -3.59 -10.08 -5.94
C PRO A 238 -4.13 -8.68 -5.60
N GLY A 239 -4.53 -8.49 -4.35
CA GLY A 239 -4.71 -7.16 -3.77
C GLY A 239 -3.37 -6.52 -3.43
N TYR A 240 -3.37 -5.51 -2.55
CA TYR A 240 -2.12 -4.86 -2.09
C TYR A 240 -1.19 -5.82 -1.34
N ALA A 241 -1.77 -6.74 -0.57
CA ALA A 241 -1.05 -7.74 0.21
C ALA A 241 -1.74 -9.10 0.17
N LEU A 242 -1.00 -10.12 0.58
CA LEU A 242 -1.42 -11.50 0.67
C LEU A 242 -1.02 -12.09 2.02
N ILE A 243 -2.01 -12.69 2.71
CA ILE A 243 -1.78 -13.54 3.87
C ILE A 243 -1.78 -14.99 3.40
N THR A 244 -0.67 -15.67 3.69
CA THR A 244 -0.44 -17.07 3.32
C THR A 244 -0.95 -18.02 4.41
N LEU A 245 -1.14 -19.30 4.07
CA LEU A 245 -1.68 -20.32 4.98
C LEU A 245 -0.74 -20.61 6.16
N ASP A 246 0.56 -20.34 6.01
CA ASP A 246 1.55 -20.39 7.09
C ASP A 246 1.70 -19.04 7.83
N ARG A 247 0.68 -18.17 7.72
CA ARG A 247 0.52 -16.92 8.49
C ARG A 247 1.64 -15.91 8.25
N ARG A 248 2.12 -15.82 7.00
CA ARG A 248 3.02 -14.73 6.57
C ARG A 248 2.26 -13.67 5.79
N TRP A 249 2.57 -12.42 6.11
CA TRP A 249 2.17 -11.23 5.35
C TRP A 249 3.19 -10.98 4.23
N ILE A 250 2.71 -10.87 2.99
CA ILE A 250 3.51 -10.53 1.83
C ILE A 250 2.85 -9.32 1.17
N ALA A 251 3.58 -8.22 1.01
CA ALA A 251 3.08 -6.99 0.39
C ALA A 251 4.13 -6.38 -0.54
N SER A 252 3.74 -5.40 -1.36
CA SER A 252 4.67 -4.68 -2.23
C SER A 252 5.61 -3.73 -1.50
N GLY A 253 5.30 -3.38 -0.24
CA GLY A 253 6.10 -2.51 0.63
C GLY A 253 5.48 -2.48 2.03
N GLN A 254 6.00 -1.60 2.88
CA GLN A 254 5.37 -1.25 4.14
C GLN A 254 4.43 -0.07 3.90
N MET A 255 3.18 -0.20 4.35
CA MET A 255 2.25 0.93 4.38
C MET A 255 2.59 1.83 5.56
N GLY A 256 2.84 3.11 5.27
CA GLY A 256 3.01 4.15 6.27
C GLY A 256 1.76 5.00 6.44
N TRP A 257 1.92 6.13 7.12
CA TRP A 257 0.85 7.06 7.47
C TRP A 257 0.08 7.59 6.24
N PHE A 258 -1.26 7.65 6.34
CA PHE A 258 -2.20 8.05 5.26
C PHE A 258 -2.11 7.23 3.96
N GLY A 259 -1.78 5.94 4.03
CA GLY A 259 -1.74 5.05 2.86
C GLY A 259 -0.59 5.32 1.89
N PHE A 260 0.43 6.07 2.33
CA PHE A 260 1.69 6.21 1.60
C PHE A 260 2.60 5.04 1.95
N GLY A 261 2.94 4.23 0.96
CA GLY A 261 3.91 3.14 1.10
C GLY A 261 5.31 3.52 0.63
N ASP A 262 6.29 2.70 1.01
CA ASP A 262 7.65 2.76 0.47
C ASP A 262 7.82 1.90 -0.81
N ASP A 263 6.71 1.48 -1.43
CA ASP A 263 6.74 0.52 -2.51
C ASP A 263 7.32 1.10 -3.81
N THR A 264 8.25 0.37 -4.39
CA THR A 264 8.91 0.69 -5.64
C THR A 264 8.26 -0.08 -6.79
N PRO A 265 8.44 0.34 -8.06
CA PRO A 265 8.03 -0.47 -9.21
C PRO A 265 8.56 -1.91 -9.13
N THR A 266 9.80 -2.08 -8.67
CA THR A 266 10.46 -3.39 -8.51
C THR A 266 9.83 -4.22 -7.40
N SER A 267 9.53 -3.63 -6.25
CA SER A 267 8.93 -4.36 -5.13
C SER A 267 7.47 -4.73 -5.42
N ARG A 268 6.70 -3.86 -6.09
CA ARG A 268 5.38 -4.18 -6.64
C ARG A 268 5.43 -5.37 -7.60
N ALA A 269 6.30 -5.34 -8.60
CA ALA A 269 6.44 -6.45 -9.56
C ALA A 269 6.90 -7.76 -8.91
N THR A 270 7.74 -7.67 -7.87
CA THR A 270 8.19 -8.83 -7.11
C THR A 270 7.06 -9.43 -6.28
N TYR A 271 6.27 -8.58 -5.63
CA TYR A 271 5.09 -8.98 -4.88
C TYR A 271 4.06 -9.66 -5.78
N THR A 272 3.64 -9.02 -6.88
CA THR A 272 2.59 -9.58 -7.76
C THR A 272 3.01 -10.94 -8.32
N ARG A 273 4.26 -11.09 -8.76
CA ARG A 273 4.79 -12.39 -9.22
C ARG A 273 4.77 -13.45 -8.12
N THR A 274 5.20 -13.09 -6.91
CA THR A 274 5.22 -14.01 -5.75
C THR A 274 3.81 -14.44 -5.35
N ALA A 275 2.90 -13.48 -5.26
CA ALA A 275 1.50 -13.72 -4.93
C ALA A 275 0.81 -14.60 -5.98
N ASN A 276 0.97 -14.32 -7.27
CA ASN A 276 0.42 -15.17 -8.33
C ASN A 276 0.98 -16.60 -8.28
N THR A 277 2.28 -16.74 -8.07
CA THR A 277 2.92 -18.07 -7.92
C THR A 277 2.30 -18.85 -6.76
N TYR A 278 2.12 -18.19 -5.62
CA TYR A 278 1.49 -18.80 -4.45
C TYR A 278 0.03 -19.18 -4.71
N LEU A 279 -0.77 -18.26 -5.25
CA LEU A 279 -2.19 -18.45 -5.55
C LEU A 279 -2.43 -19.57 -6.56
N ASP A 280 -1.54 -19.73 -7.54
CA ASP A 280 -1.64 -20.80 -8.55
C ASP A 280 -1.24 -22.17 -8.00
N ALA A 281 -0.36 -22.20 -7.00
CA ALA A 281 0.10 -23.43 -6.34
C ALA A 281 -0.81 -23.89 -5.19
N LEU A 282 -1.80 -23.09 -4.80
CA LEU A 282 -2.77 -23.44 -3.75
C LEU A 282 -3.51 -24.75 -4.08
N HIS A 283 -3.77 -25.54 -3.04
CA HIS A 283 -4.64 -26.71 -3.16
C HIS A 283 -5.99 -26.30 -3.76
N PRO A 284 -6.61 -27.09 -4.66
CA PRO A 284 -7.89 -26.76 -5.29
C PRO A 284 -9.00 -26.36 -4.32
N ASP A 285 -9.02 -26.96 -3.13
CA ASP A 285 -10.00 -26.69 -2.07
C ASP A 285 -9.54 -25.65 -1.02
N ALA A 286 -8.35 -25.07 -1.18
CA ALA A 286 -7.93 -23.97 -0.32
C ALA A 286 -8.86 -22.77 -0.52
N LEU A 287 -9.32 -22.16 0.57
CA LEU A 287 -10.15 -20.97 0.52
C LEU A 287 -9.27 -19.75 0.24
N VAL A 288 -9.65 -18.99 -0.78
CA VAL A 288 -9.11 -17.65 -1.06
C VAL A 288 -10.20 -16.65 -0.72
N VAL A 289 -9.87 -15.59 0.00
CA VAL A 289 -10.80 -14.57 0.47
C VAL A 289 -10.21 -13.19 0.17
N SER A 290 -10.99 -12.32 -0.46
CA SER A 290 -10.68 -10.90 -0.60
C SER A 290 -11.12 -10.17 0.66
N LEU A 291 -10.20 -9.40 1.23
CA LEU A 291 -10.39 -8.62 2.44
C LEU A 291 -10.17 -7.15 2.12
N ASP A 292 -11.05 -6.32 2.63
CA ASP A 292 -10.86 -4.89 2.69
C ASP A 292 -10.39 -4.52 4.10
N CYS A 293 -9.13 -4.10 4.20
CA CYS A 293 -8.52 -3.65 5.44
C CYS A 293 -8.32 -2.13 5.41
N HIS A 294 -8.58 -1.47 6.52
CA HIS A 294 -8.29 -0.04 6.69
C HIS A 294 -6.94 0.15 7.37
N ILE A 295 -6.14 1.06 6.81
CA ILE A 295 -4.74 1.31 7.16
C ILE A 295 -4.60 2.81 7.41
#